data_AF-A0A1W9VPC4-F1
#
_entry.id   AF-A0A1W9VPC4-F1
#
_cell.length_a   1.000
_cell.length_b   1.000
_cell.length_c   1.000
_cell.angle_alpha   90.00
_cell.angle_beta   90.00
_cell.angle_gamma   90.00
#
_symmetry.space_group_name_H-M   'P 1'
#
loop_
_entity.id
_entity.type
_entity.pdbx_description
1 polymer ?
#
loop_
_entity_poly.entity_id
_entity_poly.type
_entity_poly.pdbx_seq_one_letter_code
_entity_poly.pdbx_strand_id
1 'polypeptide(L)'
;MIKILVISGSQQKKGAGVKATEIFMSKFDSAEYSFETVFLSDYDIGSCKGCTACFKKDKCIIKDDLSSIIEKMKSSDGIIFVTPIYAMNISGALKTFIDRISYMLHKPAL
;
A
#
# COMPACT_ATOMS: atom_id res chain seq x y z
N MET A 1 17.03 1.05 -12.67
CA MET A 1 16.40 1.97 -11.72
C MET A 1 15.47 1.14 -10.86
N ILE A 2 15.75 1.06 -9.56
CA ILE A 2 15.00 0.30 -8.57
C ILE A 2 13.74 1.11 -8.22
N LYS A 3 12.57 0.50 -8.39
CA LYS A 3 11.27 1.14 -8.17
C LYS A 3 10.72 0.78 -6.80
N ILE A 4 10.53 1.79 -5.96
CA ILE A 4 9.98 1.61 -4.62
C ILE A 4 8.60 2.26 -4.53
N LEU A 5 7.59 1.48 -4.18
CA LEU A 5 6.24 1.99 -3.93
C LEU A 5 6.05 2.26 -2.44
N VAL A 6 5.74 3.50 -2.09
CA VAL A 6 5.35 3.89 -0.74
C VAL A 6 3.82 3.87 -0.64
N ILE A 7 3.27 3.04 0.25
CA ILE A 7 1.84 2.97 0.54
C ILE A 7 1.59 3.63 1.89
N SER A 8 0.92 4.78 1.86
CA SER A 8 0.63 5.60 3.03
C SER A 8 -0.82 5.42 3.48
N GLY A 9 -1.02 4.90 4.69
CA GLY A 9 -2.29 4.87 5.40
C GLY A 9 -2.60 6.15 6.19
N SER A 10 -1.84 7.24 5.97
CA SER A 10 -2.09 8.53 6.62
C SER A 10 -3.19 9.29 5.90
N GLN A 11 -4.21 9.74 6.65
CA GLN A 11 -5.20 10.70 6.14
C GLN A 11 -4.63 12.12 6.01
N GLN A 12 -3.47 12.39 6.62
CA GLN A 12 -2.79 13.68 6.56
C GLN A 12 -1.56 13.57 5.66
N LYS A 13 -1.62 14.18 4.47
CA LYS A 13 -0.51 14.19 3.50
C LYS A 13 0.73 14.97 3.96
N LYS A 14 0.61 15.77 5.03
CA LYS A 14 1.71 16.54 5.63
C LYS A 14 2.02 16.09 7.07
N GLY A 15 1.56 14.89 7.45
CA GLY A 15 1.79 14.33 8.79
C GLY A 15 3.25 13.95 9.03
N ALA A 16 3.62 13.74 10.30
CA ALA A 16 4.99 13.44 10.70
C ALA A 16 5.57 12.19 10.00
N GLY A 17 4.78 11.11 9.88
CA GLY A 17 5.21 9.88 9.21
C GLY A 17 5.48 10.08 7.71
N VAL A 18 4.68 10.92 7.04
CA VAL A 18 4.89 11.25 5.62
C VAL A 18 6.18 12.04 5.46
N LYS A 19 6.40 13.09 6.28
CA LYS A 19 7.64 13.87 6.29
C LYS A 19 8.87 13.02 6.58
N ALA A 20 8.79 12.09 7.53
CA ALA A 20 9.87 11.17 7.82
C ALA A 20 10.21 10.28 6.61
N THR A 21 9.19 9.86 5.86
CA THR A 21 9.36 9.08 4.64
C THR A 21 9.99 9.91 3.53
N GLU A 22 9.58 11.17 3.36
CA GLU A 22 10.20 12.10 2.40
C GLU A 22 11.69 12.31 2.70
N ILE A 23 12.05 12.48 3.98
CA ILE A 23 13.44 12.57 4.41
C ILE A 23 14.20 11.28 4.09
N PHE A 24 13.60 10.11 4.37
CA PHE A 24 14.20 8.81 4.05
C PHE A 24 14.46 8.67 2.55
N MET A 25 13.45 8.93 1.71
CA MET A 25 13.57 8.86 0.25
C MET A 25 14.65 9.80 -0.28
N SER A 26 14.82 10.99 0.32
CA SER A 26 15.84 11.96 -0.09
C SER A 26 17.30 11.50 0.10
N LYS A 27 17.53 10.40 0.84
CA LYS A 27 18.87 9.84 1.06
C LYS A 27 19.35 8.90 -0.04
N PHE A 28 18.48 8.54 -0.98
CA PHE A 28 18.81 7.64 -2.09
C PHE A 28 19.16 8.44 -3.35
N ASP A 29 20.08 7.89 -4.16
CA ASP A 29 20.44 8.45 -5.45
C ASP A 29 19.27 8.31 -6.44
N SER A 30 18.81 9.42 -7.00
CA SER A 30 17.70 9.46 -7.96
C SER A 30 18.05 8.86 -9.34
N ALA A 31 19.34 8.66 -9.64
CA ALA A 31 19.78 7.91 -10.81
C ALA A 31 19.56 6.39 -10.64
N GLU A 32 19.60 5.89 -9.39
CA GLU A 32 19.48 4.47 -9.07
C GLU A 32 18.07 4.10 -8.59
N TYR A 33 17.42 4.95 -7.79
CA TYR A 33 16.12 4.69 -7.16
C TYR A 33 15.04 5.66 -7.62
N SER A 34 13.83 5.14 -7.84
CA SER A 34 12.62 5.93 -8.07
C SER A 34 11.55 5.58 -7.04
N PHE A 35 10.92 6.59 -6.46
CA PHE A 35 9.87 6.42 -5.45
C PHE A 35 8.53 6.95 -5.97
N GLU A 36 7.46 6.19 -5.76
CA GLU A 36 6.09 6.64 -5.96
C GLU A 36 5.35 6.55 -4.62
N THR A 37 4.65 7.61 -4.21
CA THR A 37 3.81 7.57 -3.01
C THR A 37 2.33 7.48 -3.36
N VAL A 38 1.69 6.41 -2.89
CA VAL A 38 0.24 6.19 -2.92
C VAL A 38 -0.32 6.50 -1.53
N PHE A 39 -1.18 7.52 -1.44
CA PHE A 39 -1.98 7.75 -0.24
C PHE A 39 -3.28 7.00 -0.35
N LEU A 40 -3.55 6.05 0.55
CA LEU A 40 -4.80 5.27 0.54
C LEU A 40 -6.05 6.16 0.68
N SER A 41 -5.91 7.39 1.19
CA SER A 41 -6.99 8.39 1.26
C SER A 41 -7.47 8.89 -0.10
N ASP A 42 -6.69 8.68 -1.17
CA ASP A 42 -7.00 9.14 -2.53
C ASP A 42 -7.77 8.09 -3.36
N TYR A 43 -8.04 6.92 -2.78
CA TYR A 43 -8.61 5.77 -3.46
C TYR A 43 -9.85 5.29 -2.71
N ASP A 44 -10.88 4.87 -3.44
CA ASP A 44 -12.04 4.22 -2.84
C ASP A 44 -11.74 2.72 -2.68
N ILE A 45 -11.63 2.27 -1.43
CA ILE A 45 -11.34 0.87 -1.09
C ILE A 45 -12.32 0.41 -0.02
N GLY A 46 -13.24 -0.46 -0.41
CA GLY A 46 -14.20 -1.06 0.51
C GLY A 46 -13.56 -2.02 1.52
N SER A 47 -14.25 -2.28 2.63
CA SER A 47 -13.83 -3.28 3.60
C SER A 47 -13.84 -4.70 3.02
N CYS A 48 -12.94 -5.54 3.51
CA CYS A 48 -12.90 -6.95 3.11
C CYS A 48 -14.16 -7.68 3.61
N LYS A 49 -14.79 -8.47 2.74
CA LYS A 49 -15.99 -9.26 3.07
C LYS A 49 -15.69 -10.65 3.66
N GLY A 50 -14.41 -11.04 3.79
CA GLY A 50 -14.03 -12.38 4.25
C GLY A 50 -14.52 -13.53 3.34
N CYS A 51 -14.98 -13.24 2.12
CA CYS A 51 -15.65 -14.22 1.26
C CYS A 51 -14.73 -15.29 0.63
N THR A 52 -13.41 -15.15 0.77
CA THR A 52 -12.36 -16.05 0.23
C THR A 52 -12.32 -16.23 -1.30
N ALA A 53 -13.17 -15.55 -2.08
CA ALA A 53 -13.23 -15.69 -3.53
C ALA A 53 -11.88 -15.36 -4.23
N CYS A 54 -11.08 -14.47 -3.66
CA CYS A 54 -9.77 -14.09 -4.17
C CYS A 54 -8.74 -15.22 -4.14
N PHE A 55 -8.84 -16.18 -3.22
CA PHE A 55 -7.94 -17.32 -3.16
C PHE A 55 -8.06 -18.25 -4.39
N LYS A 56 -9.26 -18.31 -4.98
CA LYS A 56 -9.56 -19.13 -6.18
C LYS A 56 -9.36 -18.37 -7.49
N LYS A 57 -9.59 -17.06 -7.50
CA LYS A 57 -9.61 -16.24 -8.72
C LYS A 57 -8.37 -15.37 -8.92
N ASP A 58 -7.46 -15.36 -7.95
CA ASP A 58 -6.27 -14.50 -7.90
C ASP A 58 -6.57 -13.00 -8.07
N LYS A 59 -7.80 -12.61 -7.69
CA LYS A 59 -8.24 -11.22 -7.65
C LYS A 59 -9.43 -11.04 -6.72
N CYS A 60 -9.52 -9.86 -6.11
CA CYS A 60 -10.70 -9.49 -5.34
C CYS A 60 -11.93 -9.36 -6.27
N ILE A 61 -13.11 -9.75 -5.76
CA ILE A 61 -14.38 -9.61 -6.51
C ILE A 61 -15.02 -8.23 -6.34
N ILE A 62 -14.59 -7.47 -5.34
CA ILE A 62 -15.03 -6.10 -5.12
C ILE A 62 -14.38 -5.25 -6.22
N LYS A 63 -15.20 -4.50 -6.96
CA LYS A 63 -14.77 -3.61 -8.02
C LYS A 63 -14.58 -2.22 -7.44
N ASP A 64 -13.34 -1.91 -7.11
CA ASP A 64 -12.90 -0.63 -6.58
C ASP A 64 -11.43 -0.41 -6.93
N ASP A 65 -10.83 0.64 -6.38
CA ASP A 65 -9.53 1.11 -6.82
C ASP A 65 -8.35 0.22 -6.37
N LEU A 66 -8.60 -0.81 -5.54
CA LEU A 66 -7.59 -1.74 -5.06
C LEU A 66 -6.74 -2.32 -6.21
N SER A 67 -7.39 -2.65 -7.32
CA SER A 67 -6.73 -3.25 -8.48
C SER A 67 -5.61 -2.37 -9.03
N SER A 68 -5.81 -1.05 -9.07
CA SER A 68 -4.79 -0.10 -9.54
C SER A 68 -3.55 -0.08 -8.64
N ILE A 69 -3.74 -0.21 -7.32
CA ILE A 69 -2.64 -0.24 -6.35
C ILE A 69 -1.88 -1.57 -6.44
N ILE A 70 -2.59 -2.69 -6.62
CA ILE A 70 -1.95 -4.00 -6.80
C ILE A 70 -1.04 -4.03 -8.04
N GLU A 71 -1.46 -3.41 -9.15
CA GLU A 71 -0.60 -3.35 -10.35
C GLU A 71 0.64 -2.48 -10.13
N LYS A 72 0.55 -1.41 -9.33
CA LYS A 72 1.73 -0.65 -8.89
C LYS A 72 2.64 -1.49 -8.00
N MET A 73 2.09 -2.28 -7.08
CA MET A 73 2.88 -3.18 -6.23
C MET A 73 3.66 -4.21 -7.05
N LYS A 74 3.00 -4.87 -8.02
CA LYS A 74 3.65 -5.87 -8.88
C LYS A 74 4.73 -5.29 -9.80
N SER A 75 4.65 -4.00 -10.12
CA SER A 75 5.63 -3.31 -10.97
C SER A 75 6.75 -2.62 -10.20
N SER A 76 6.71 -2.69 -8.86
CA SER A 76 7.75 -2.20 -7.97
C SER A 76 8.70 -3.32 -7.54
N ASP A 77 9.97 -2.98 -7.34
CA ASP A 77 11.02 -3.86 -6.81
C ASP A 77 11.01 -3.90 -5.28
N GLY A 78 10.32 -2.94 -4.63
CA GLY A 78 10.19 -2.88 -3.18
C GLY A 78 8.99 -2.03 -2.74
N ILE A 79 8.49 -2.31 -1.53
CA ILE A 79 7.30 -1.64 -0.98
C ILE A 79 7.62 -1.14 0.43
N ILE A 80 7.23 0.11 0.71
CA ILE A 80 7.32 0.72 2.04
C ILE A 80 5.91 1.02 2.53
N PHE A 81 5.53 0.48 3.69
CA PHE A 81 4.30 0.85 4.37
C PHE A 81 4.54 1.98 5.37
N VAL A 82 3.74 3.04 5.27
CA VAL A 82 3.77 4.19 6.18
C VAL A 82 2.39 4.38 6.75
N THR A 83 2.25 4.40 8.07
CA THR A 83 0.96 4.64 8.71
C THR A 83 1.14 5.39 10.01
N PRO A 84 0.21 6.30 10.36
CA PRO A 84 0.13 6.77 11.74
C PRO A 84 -0.24 5.60 12.66
N ILE A 85 0.16 5.73 13.93
CA ILE A 85 -0.30 4.86 15.01
C ILE A 85 -1.49 5.54 15.68
N TYR A 86 -2.67 4.94 15.53
CA TYR A 86 -3.90 5.40 16.17
C TYR A 86 -4.40 4.32 17.13
N ALA A 87 -4.68 4.71 18.38
CA ALA A 87 -5.09 3.78 19.44
C ALA A 87 -4.15 2.56 19.57
N MET A 88 -2.83 2.80 19.55
CA MET A 88 -1.78 1.76 19.62
C MET A 88 -1.80 0.73 18.48
N ASN A 89 -2.39 1.07 17.33
CA ASN A 89 -2.45 0.19 16.17
C ASN A 89 -2.21 0.94 14.86
N ILE A 90 -2.06 0.22 13.75
CA ILE A 90 -2.03 0.79 12.40
C ILE A 90 -3.35 1.50 12.08
N SER A 91 -3.34 2.40 11.09
CA SER A 91 -4.56 3.10 10.69
C SER A 91 -5.59 2.13 10.10
N GLY A 92 -6.88 2.46 10.27
CA GLY A 92 -7.97 1.68 9.67
C GLY A 92 -7.87 1.60 8.15
N ALA A 93 -7.33 2.64 7.49
CA ALA A 93 -7.09 2.66 6.06
C ALA A 93 -6.06 1.59 5.66
N LEU A 94 -4.90 1.55 6.34
CA LEU A 94 -3.89 0.53 6.06
C LEU A 94 -4.40 -0.87 6.40
N LYS A 95 -5.12 -1.05 7.51
CA LYS A 95 -5.71 -2.35 7.86
C LYS A 95 -6.70 -2.85 6.81
N THR A 96 -7.57 -1.96 6.32
CA THR A 96 -8.53 -2.27 5.25
C THR A 96 -7.81 -2.72 3.99
N PHE A 97 -6.75 -2.00 3.59
CA PHE A 97 -5.92 -2.38 2.46
C PHE A 97 -5.26 -3.75 2.66
N ILE A 98 -4.62 -3.99 3.81
CA ILE A 98 -3.97 -5.28 4.13
C ILE A 98 -4.98 -6.43 4.06
N ASP A 99 -6.17 -6.28 4.66
CA ASP A 99 -7.21 -7.31 4.65
C ASP A 99 -7.69 -7.66 3.24
N ARG A 100 -7.66 -6.68 2.34
CA ARG A 100 -8.07 -6.83 0.95
C ARG A 100 -7.00 -7.52 0.10
N ILE A 101 -5.73 -7.45 0.48
CA ILE A 101 -4.61 -8.14 -0.19
C ILE A 101 -4.15 -9.42 0.52
N SER A 102 -4.77 -9.84 1.63
CA SER A 102 -4.35 -11.02 2.41
C SER A 102 -4.16 -12.30 1.60
N TYR A 103 -4.89 -12.49 0.49
CA TYR A 103 -4.70 -13.65 -0.39
C TYR A 103 -3.33 -13.68 -1.07
N MET A 104 -2.74 -12.50 -1.34
CA MET A 104 -1.38 -12.36 -1.88
C MET A 104 -0.32 -12.78 -0.87
N LEU A 105 -0.63 -12.78 0.43
CA LEU A 105 0.31 -13.21 1.48
C LEU A 105 0.40 -14.75 1.61
N HIS A 106 -0.48 -15.48 0.93
CA HIS A 106 -0.50 -16.95 0.93
C HIS A 106 0.15 -17.55 -0.33
N LYS A 107 0.63 -16.70 -1.24
CA LYS A 107 1.28 -17.09 -2.49
C LYS A 107 2.53 -16.21 -2.66
N PRO A 108 3.65 -16.72 -3.20
CA PRO A 108 4.73 -15.84 -3.64
C PRO A 108 4.21 -15.03 -4.83
N ALA A 109 3.68 -13.84 -4.56
CA ALA A 109 3.04 -12.96 -5.54
C ALA A 109 3.69 -11.56 -5.59
N LEU A 110 4.67 -11.34 -4.71
CA LEU A 110 5.57 -10.20 -4.64
C LEU A 110 7.00 -10.75 -4.55
#